data_AF-A0AAD6SAA3-F1
#
_entry.id   AF-A0AAD6SAA3-F1
#
_cell.length_a   1.000
_cell.length_b   1.000
_cell.length_c   1.000
_cell.angle_alpha   90.00
_cell.angle_beta   90.00
_cell.angle_gamma   90.00
#
_symmetry.space_group_name_H-M   'P 1'
#
loop_
_entity.id
_entity.type
_entity.pdbx_description
1 polymer ?
#
loop_
_entity_poly.entity_id
_entity_poly.type
_entity_poly.pdbx_seq_one_letter_code
_entity_poly.pdbx_strand_id
1 'polypeptide(L)'
;MLEAFDLGEMHHLLPSLQRQNLDSLSDEVLRRIFDYIQSSAEYSHPQLLLASVTHHWRELAIGIPSLWTTIRINHDRQISALGEILLRSKNLPVAIYIRLDAFRYRFFTEYLDAIDALVPHIARWRSLSIIATNPVLHNIRNRIQNQPMLALEHFELVQSDSGRIQHLGPFIFEPSVFRSLRLERTMMYAADASLLAGLTHIELVQSSLAMLDEHKLLSLEYPTHEPRPPSMLALQHLVLDASNPVHESDGLPYSPAFTSNNLASVSFAHLAAPSMDLVQALSRVYGTALSAPHLRCVSIADIAGHALVMLLSVVRSLAFPLLDRLELAGIDTAGIDDRVMCAFTKGVRELVLARLDAGPILGRLVDPTVLPVLERIELDGVEIFRPST
;
A
#
# COMPACT_ATOMS: atom_id res chain seq x y z
N MET A 1 -19.02 -18.01 -11.09
CA MET A 1 -19.98 -17.26 -11.92
C MET A 1 -19.41 -15.85 -12.07
N LEU A 2 -18.31 -15.74 -12.81
CA LEU A 2 -17.58 -14.50 -13.07
C LEU A 2 -17.57 -14.35 -14.59
N GLU A 3 -18.04 -13.20 -15.03
CA GLU A 3 -18.31 -12.83 -16.40
C GLU A 3 -17.09 -13.07 -17.29
N ALA A 4 -17.26 -13.96 -18.27
CA ALA A 4 -16.55 -13.83 -19.51
C ALA A 4 -17.05 -12.52 -20.15
N PHE A 5 -16.30 -11.44 -19.96
CA PHE A 5 -16.50 -10.22 -20.71
C PHE A 5 -16.26 -10.57 -22.18
N ASP A 6 -17.36 -10.79 -22.89
CA ASP A 6 -17.37 -11.13 -24.29
C ASP A 6 -16.99 -9.86 -25.07
N LEU A 7 -15.77 -9.84 -25.62
CA LEU A 7 -15.37 -8.85 -26.63
C LEU A 7 -16.36 -8.82 -27.82
N GLY A 8 -17.24 -9.82 -27.95
CA GLY A 8 -18.38 -9.85 -28.85
C GLY A 8 -19.41 -8.73 -28.65
N GLU A 9 -19.69 -8.27 -27.42
CA GLU A 9 -20.76 -7.25 -27.24
C GLU A 9 -20.32 -5.83 -27.63
N MET A 10 -19.05 -5.46 -27.45
CA MET A 10 -18.52 -4.22 -28.03
C MET A 10 -18.46 -4.27 -29.56
N HIS A 11 -18.31 -5.45 -30.14
CA HIS A 11 -18.35 -5.63 -31.61
C HIS A 11 -19.72 -5.34 -32.21
N HIS A 12 -20.81 -5.41 -31.43
CA HIS A 12 -22.18 -5.16 -31.89
C HIS A 12 -22.64 -3.69 -31.75
N LEU A 13 -21.99 -2.88 -30.90
CA LEU A 13 -22.33 -1.45 -30.72
C LEU A 13 -21.52 -0.49 -31.59
N LEU A 14 -20.41 -0.94 -32.18
CA LEU A 14 -19.55 -0.16 -33.09
C LEU A 14 -19.96 -0.09 -34.58
N PRO A 15 -20.79 -0.97 -35.18
CA PRO A 15 -21.04 -0.93 -36.62
C PRO A 15 -21.87 0.27 -37.11
N SER A 16 -22.63 0.94 -36.24
CA SER A 16 -23.55 2.03 -36.61
C SER A 16 -23.00 3.45 -36.32
N LEU A 17 -21.96 3.58 -35.50
CA LEU A 17 -21.14 4.79 -35.41
C LEU A 17 -20.12 4.78 -36.56
N GLN A 18 -20.55 5.29 -37.71
CA GLN A 18 -19.78 5.61 -38.92
C GLN A 18 -18.26 5.31 -38.85
N ARG A 19 -17.83 4.17 -39.42
CA ARG A 19 -16.41 3.88 -39.74
C ARG A 19 -15.72 5.00 -40.54
N GLN A 20 -16.47 5.93 -41.12
CA GLN A 20 -15.96 6.96 -42.03
C GLN A 20 -15.33 8.19 -41.35
N ASN A 21 -15.27 8.29 -40.02
CA ASN A 21 -14.72 9.48 -39.35
C ASN A 21 -13.73 9.21 -38.19
N LEU A 22 -13.32 7.97 -37.97
CA LEU A 22 -12.33 7.63 -36.93
C LEU A 22 -10.88 7.78 -37.43
N ASP A 23 -10.65 7.61 -38.73
CA ASP A 23 -9.34 7.80 -39.37
C ASP A 23 -8.99 9.27 -39.64
N SER A 24 -9.96 10.18 -39.49
CA SER A 24 -9.76 11.63 -39.67
C SER A 24 -9.37 12.36 -38.38
N LEU A 25 -9.40 11.66 -37.23
CA LEU A 25 -8.97 12.22 -35.96
C LEU A 25 -7.48 12.53 -36.02
N SER A 26 -7.07 13.70 -35.51
CA SER A 26 -5.66 14.04 -35.44
C SER A 26 -4.92 13.16 -34.41
N ASP A 27 -3.62 12.95 -34.63
CA ASP A 27 -2.73 12.23 -33.70
C ASP A 27 -2.85 12.74 -32.25
N GLU A 28 -3.09 14.04 -32.06
CA GLU A 28 -3.27 14.63 -30.72
C GLU A 28 -4.53 14.10 -30.04
N VAL A 29 -5.66 14.07 -30.76
CA VAL A 29 -6.93 13.56 -30.23
C VAL A 29 -6.80 12.07 -29.93
N LEU A 30 -6.15 11.31 -30.81
CA LEU A 30 -5.90 9.88 -30.61
C LEU A 30 -5.03 9.62 -29.37
N ARG A 31 -3.97 10.40 -29.15
CA ARG A 31 -3.16 10.31 -27.93
C ARG A 31 -3.97 10.56 -26.67
N ARG A 32 -4.83 11.58 -26.66
CA ARG A 32 -5.73 11.85 -25.52
C ARG A 32 -6.71 10.69 -25.26
N ILE A 33 -7.22 10.07 -26.33
CA ILE A 33 -8.06 8.87 -26.21
C ILE A 33 -7.26 7.71 -25.63
N PHE A 34 -6.01 7.52 -26.08
CA PHE A 34 -5.13 6.48 -25.56
C PHE A 34 -4.88 6.68 -24.07
N ASP A 35 -4.48 7.89 -23.66
CA ASP A 35 -4.24 8.23 -22.26
C ASP A 35 -5.48 7.97 -21.39
N TYR A 36 -6.67 8.37 -21.89
CA TYR A 36 -7.94 8.10 -21.21
C TYR A 36 -8.21 6.60 -21.06
N ILE A 37 -8.11 5.83 -22.14
CA ILE A 37 -8.36 4.37 -22.12
C ILE A 37 -7.33 3.64 -21.24
N GLN A 38 -6.07 4.09 -21.21
CA GLN A 38 -5.05 3.52 -20.33
C GLN A 38 -5.30 3.77 -18.84
N SER A 39 -5.89 4.93 -18.52
CA SER A 39 -6.29 5.24 -17.15
C SER A 39 -7.47 4.40 -16.66
N SER A 40 -8.25 3.79 -17.58
CA SER A 40 -9.35 2.90 -17.21
C SER A 40 -8.82 1.53 -16.72
N ALA A 41 -9.33 1.12 -15.55
CA ALA A 41 -9.05 -0.19 -14.97
C ALA A 41 -9.86 -1.33 -15.61
N GLU A 42 -10.83 -1.03 -16.47
CA GLU A 42 -11.78 -2.01 -17.02
C GLU A 42 -11.12 -2.98 -18.03
N TYR A 43 -10.09 -2.53 -18.74
CA TYR A 43 -9.46 -3.31 -19.80
C TYR A 43 -8.15 -3.95 -19.35
N SER A 44 -7.97 -5.25 -19.58
CA SER A 44 -6.72 -5.93 -19.25
C SER A 44 -5.56 -5.45 -20.14
N HIS A 45 -5.83 -5.20 -21.43
CA HIS A 45 -4.82 -4.80 -22.41
C HIS A 45 -5.35 -3.71 -23.36
N PRO A 46 -5.62 -2.50 -22.83
CA PRO A 46 -6.15 -1.39 -23.63
C PRO A 46 -5.32 -1.12 -24.89
N GLN A 47 -4.00 -1.22 -24.80
CA GLN A 47 -3.07 -1.02 -25.92
C GLN A 47 -3.29 -1.99 -27.10
N LEU A 48 -3.72 -3.22 -26.84
CA LEU A 48 -4.03 -4.19 -27.90
C LEU A 48 -5.37 -3.86 -28.58
N LEU A 49 -6.35 -3.38 -27.81
CA LEU A 49 -7.64 -2.90 -28.35
C LEU A 49 -7.43 -1.65 -29.20
N LEU A 50 -6.61 -0.70 -28.73
CA LEU A 50 -6.26 0.49 -29.49
C LEU A 50 -5.58 0.14 -30.81
N ALA A 51 -4.67 -0.84 -30.79
CA ALA A 51 -3.98 -1.33 -31.98
C ALA A 51 -4.88 -2.16 -32.93
N SER A 52 -6.11 -2.50 -32.55
CA SER A 52 -7.04 -3.27 -33.39
C SER A 52 -8.08 -2.42 -34.13
N VAL A 53 -8.22 -1.12 -33.79
CA VAL A 53 -9.27 -0.24 -34.34
C VAL A 53 -9.09 0.03 -35.84
N THR A 54 -8.06 0.80 -36.23
CA THR A 54 -7.71 1.07 -37.64
C THR A 54 -6.20 0.95 -37.87
N HIS A 55 -5.76 1.00 -39.13
CA HIS A 55 -4.33 0.98 -39.45
C HIS A 55 -3.60 2.17 -38.85
N HIS A 56 -4.17 3.37 -38.96
CA HIS A 56 -3.60 4.60 -38.44
C HIS A 56 -3.45 4.55 -36.91
N TRP A 57 -4.48 4.08 -36.21
CA TRP A 57 -4.43 3.88 -34.75
C TRP A 57 -3.34 2.89 -34.35
N ARG A 58 -3.19 1.79 -35.10
CA ARG A 58 -2.16 0.79 -34.85
C ARG A 58 -0.75 1.34 -35.02
N GLU A 59 -0.48 2.04 -36.12
CA GLU A 59 0.83 2.65 -36.36
C GLU A 59 1.19 3.65 -35.27
N LEU A 60 0.22 4.50 -34.90
CA LEU A 60 0.40 5.48 -33.84
C LEU A 60 0.66 4.78 -32.49
N ALA A 61 -0.14 3.76 -32.14
CA ALA A 61 0.02 3.04 -30.88
C ALA A 61 1.36 2.29 -30.79
N ILE A 62 1.81 1.64 -31.87
CA ILE A 62 3.12 0.98 -31.94
C ILE A 62 4.25 2.01 -31.80
N GLY A 63 4.06 3.22 -32.36
CA GLY A 63 5.02 4.31 -32.29
C GLY A 63 5.21 4.95 -30.92
N ILE A 64 4.37 4.61 -29.92
CA ILE A 64 4.38 5.22 -28.58
C ILE A 64 4.73 4.16 -27.52
N PRO A 65 6.02 4.00 -27.15
CA PRO A 65 6.47 2.96 -26.22
C PRO A 65 5.84 3.03 -24.82
N SER A 66 5.50 4.23 -24.33
CA SER A 66 4.85 4.41 -23.04
C SER A 66 3.48 3.74 -22.96
N LEU A 67 2.83 3.46 -24.11
CA LEU A 67 1.58 2.72 -24.10
C LEU A 67 1.75 1.25 -23.71
N TRP A 68 2.97 0.74 -23.78
CA TRP A 68 3.30 -0.68 -23.61
C TRP A 68 4.00 -0.95 -22.27
N THR A 69 4.07 0.03 -21.36
CA THR A 69 4.76 -0.12 -20.07
C THR A 69 3.90 -0.77 -18.98
N THR A 70 2.58 -0.86 -19.17
CA THR A 70 1.68 -1.50 -18.20
C THR A 70 1.31 -2.90 -18.68
N ILE A 71 1.65 -3.91 -17.87
CA ILE A 71 1.41 -5.32 -18.15
C ILE A 71 0.46 -5.86 -17.07
N ARG A 72 -0.64 -6.49 -17.50
CA ARG A 72 -1.63 -7.10 -16.60
C ARG A 72 -1.71 -8.59 -16.88
N ILE A 73 -1.44 -9.42 -15.87
CA ILE A 73 -1.57 -10.87 -15.95
C ILE A 73 -2.78 -11.26 -15.09
N ASN A 74 -3.90 -11.50 -15.75
CA ASN A 74 -5.15 -11.95 -15.13
C ASN A 74 -5.66 -13.30 -15.66
N HIS A 75 -5.07 -13.81 -16.76
CA HIS A 75 -5.38 -15.11 -17.36
C HIS A 75 -4.19 -15.69 -18.12
N ASP A 76 -4.27 -16.99 -18.37
CA ASP A 76 -3.32 -17.90 -19.01
C ASP A 76 -3.03 -17.62 -20.49
N ARG A 77 -3.91 -16.89 -21.20
CA ARG A 77 -3.95 -16.94 -22.67
C ARG A 77 -3.12 -15.90 -23.44
N GLN A 78 -2.13 -15.25 -22.83
CA GLN A 78 -1.51 -14.06 -23.44
C GLN A 78 0.02 -14.05 -23.55
N ILE A 79 0.67 -15.21 -23.43
CA ILE A 79 2.14 -15.30 -23.54
C ILE A 79 2.65 -14.73 -24.88
N SER A 80 1.96 -15.00 -25.99
CA SER A 80 2.37 -14.47 -27.31
C SER A 80 2.27 -12.94 -27.39
N ALA A 81 1.23 -12.35 -26.80
CA ALA A 81 1.07 -10.90 -26.75
C ALA A 81 2.08 -10.23 -25.80
N LEU A 82 2.48 -10.93 -24.73
CA LEU A 82 3.40 -10.42 -23.73
C LEU A 82 4.77 -10.10 -24.34
N GLY A 83 5.30 -10.98 -25.20
CA GLY A 83 6.57 -10.71 -25.91
C GLY A 83 6.50 -9.45 -26.77
N GLU A 84 5.39 -9.24 -27.49
CA GLU A 84 5.16 -8.03 -28.28
C GLU A 84 5.05 -6.78 -27.40
N ILE A 85 4.36 -6.86 -26.27
CA ILE A 85 4.24 -5.74 -25.32
C ILE A 85 5.62 -5.36 -24.78
N LEU A 86 6.40 -6.34 -24.32
CA LEU A 86 7.75 -6.13 -23.81
C LEU A 86 8.68 -5.51 -24.88
N LEU A 87 8.62 -6.03 -26.11
CA LEU A 87 9.38 -5.49 -27.24
C LEU A 87 9.03 -4.01 -27.51
N ARG A 88 7.73 -3.69 -27.54
CA ARG A 88 7.23 -2.33 -27.83
C ARG A 88 7.46 -1.35 -26.68
N SER A 89 7.58 -1.82 -25.44
CA SER A 89 8.00 -1.01 -24.29
C SER A 89 9.43 -0.46 -24.41
N LYS A 90 10.22 -0.98 -25.37
CA LYS A 90 11.63 -0.64 -25.60
C LYS A 90 12.45 -0.83 -24.34
N ASN A 91 13.03 0.25 -23.79
CA ASN A 91 13.85 0.28 -22.56
C ASN A 91 13.16 1.02 -21.40
N LEU A 92 11.88 1.37 -21.53
CA LEU A 92 11.16 2.10 -20.49
C LEU A 92 10.88 1.24 -19.25
N PRO A 93 10.81 1.84 -18.05
CA PRO A 93 10.39 1.10 -16.86
C PRO A 93 8.95 0.58 -16.99
N VAL A 94 8.70 -0.63 -16.50
CA VAL A 94 7.41 -1.32 -16.65
C VAL A 94 6.67 -1.49 -15.32
N ALA A 95 5.35 -1.37 -15.35
CA ALA A 95 4.46 -1.66 -14.23
C ALA A 95 3.73 -2.98 -14.48
N ILE A 96 3.83 -3.91 -13.53
CA ILE A 96 3.33 -5.27 -13.66
C ILE A 96 2.27 -5.52 -12.60
N TYR A 97 1.10 -5.95 -13.04
CA TYR A 97 -0.04 -6.28 -12.19
C TYR A 97 -0.43 -7.73 -12.42
N ILE A 98 -0.22 -8.59 -11.43
CA ILE A 98 -0.52 -10.02 -11.49
C ILE A 98 -1.70 -10.29 -10.56
N ARG A 99 -2.85 -10.70 -11.12
CA ARG A 99 -4.04 -11.06 -10.36
C ARG A 99 -4.44 -12.51 -10.65
N LEU A 100 -4.11 -13.39 -9.71
CA LEU A 100 -4.29 -14.84 -9.79
C LEU A 100 -4.96 -15.37 -8.51
N ASP A 101 -6.03 -14.71 -8.09
CA ASP A 101 -6.84 -14.99 -6.89
C ASP A 101 -7.88 -16.12 -7.10
N ALA A 102 -8.17 -16.49 -8.35
CA ALA A 102 -9.09 -17.58 -8.64
C ALA A 102 -8.52 -18.96 -8.25
N PHE A 103 -9.34 -19.80 -7.61
CA PHE A 103 -8.97 -21.14 -7.13
C PHE A 103 -8.34 -22.04 -8.21
N ARG A 104 -8.72 -21.85 -9.48
CA ARG A 104 -8.17 -22.62 -10.61
C ARG A 104 -6.65 -22.53 -10.72
N TYR A 105 -6.05 -21.37 -10.40
CA TYR A 105 -4.61 -21.16 -10.54
C TYR A 105 -3.78 -21.98 -9.55
N ARG A 106 -4.42 -22.69 -8.61
CA ARG A 106 -3.74 -23.69 -7.77
C ARG A 106 -3.33 -24.94 -8.55
N PHE A 107 -3.96 -25.23 -9.68
CA PHE A 107 -3.72 -26.44 -10.47
C PHE A 107 -3.12 -26.17 -11.86
N PHE A 108 -3.33 -24.95 -12.37
CA PHE A 108 -2.82 -24.49 -13.66
C PHE A 108 -1.47 -23.80 -13.47
N THR A 109 -0.51 -24.04 -14.35
CA THR A 109 0.86 -23.50 -14.26
C THR A 109 1.21 -22.60 -15.44
N GLU A 110 0.27 -22.36 -16.36
CA GLU A 110 0.45 -21.57 -17.58
C GLU A 110 0.80 -20.11 -17.27
N TYR A 111 0.40 -19.59 -16.11
CA TYR A 111 0.84 -18.27 -15.66
C TYR A 111 2.35 -18.22 -15.40
N LEU A 112 3.01 -19.35 -15.10
CA LEU A 112 4.45 -19.39 -14.88
C LEU A 112 5.21 -19.09 -16.16
N ASP A 113 4.69 -19.49 -17.32
CA ASP A 113 5.32 -19.14 -18.60
C ASP A 113 5.31 -17.62 -18.83
N ALA A 114 4.26 -16.92 -18.38
CA ALA A 114 4.20 -15.47 -18.43
C ALA A 114 5.18 -14.83 -17.44
N ILE A 115 5.32 -15.37 -16.23
CA ILE A 115 6.33 -14.90 -15.26
C ILE A 115 7.75 -15.15 -15.81
N ASP A 116 8.00 -16.31 -16.39
CA ASP A 116 9.30 -16.68 -16.98
C ASP A 116 9.66 -15.77 -18.16
N ALA A 117 8.67 -15.31 -18.93
CA ALA A 117 8.87 -14.29 -19.97
C ALA A 117 9.15 -12.88 -19.40
N LEU A 118 8.64 -12.55 -18.21
CA LEU A 118 8.85 -11.26 -17.56
C LEU A 118 10.19 -11.14 -16.83
N VAL A 119 10.65 -12.22 -16.18
CA VAL A 119 11.86 -12.24 -15.33
C VAL A 119 13.12 -11.72 -16.03
N PRO A 120 13.39 -12.02 -17.31
CA PRO A 120 14.52 -11.43 -18.04
C PRO A 120 14.54 -9.89 -18.06
N HIS A 121 13.41 -9.24 -17.80
CA HIS A 121 13.24 -7.79 -17.77
C HIS A 121 13.11 -7.21 -16.36
N ILE A 122 13.36 -8.00 -15.30
CA ILE A 122 13.13 -7.64 -13.89
C ILE A 122 13.86 -6.36 -13.42
N ALA A 123 15.04 -6.09 -13.96
CA ALA A 123 15.80 -4.88 -13.64
C ALA A 123 15.07 -3.58 -14.02
N ARG A 124 14.03 -3.66 -14.87
CA ARG A 124 13.28 -2.52 -15.40
C ARG A 124 11.89 -2.38 -14.76
N TRP A 125 11.54 -3.27 -13.84
CA TRP A 125 10.24 -3.21 -13.18
C TRP A 125 10.22 -2.00 -12.27
N ARG A 126 9.33 -1.05 -12.55
CA ARG A 126 9.09 0.14 -11.71
C ARG A 126 8.06 -0.13 -10.63
N SER A 127 7.06 -0.93 -10.96
CA SER A 127 5.99 -1.30 -10.04
C SER A 127 5.63 -2.76 -10.23
N LEU A 128 5.43 -3.47 -9.12
CA LEU A 128 5.00 -4.86 -9.09
C LEU A 128 3.87 -5.00 -8.08
N SER A 129 2.70 -5.43 -8.53
CA SER A 129 1.55 -5.76 -7.71
C SER A 129 1.15 -7.21 -7.95
N ILE A 130 1.11 -8.02 -6.90
CA ILE A 130 0.75 -9.43 -6.98
C ILE A 130 -0.38 -9.73 -6.00
N ILE A 131 -1.54 -10.09 -6.53
CA ILE A 131 -2.71 -10.54 -5.78
C ILE A 131 -2.94 -12.01 -6.13
N ALA A 132 -2.65 -12.93 -5.23
CA ALA A 132 -2.74 -14.35 -5.53
C ALA A 132 -3.02 -15.21 -4.29
N THR A 133 -3.32 -16.50 -4.51
CA THR A 133 -3.42 -17.47 -3.41
C THR A 133 -2.02 -17.89 -2.93
N ASN A 134 -1.93 -18.46 -1.73
CA ASN A 134 -0.65 -18.84 -1.12
C ASN A 134 0.25 -19.74 -1.98
N PRO A 135 -0.24 -20.84 -2.57
CA PRO A 135 0.58 -21.68 -3.44
C PRO A 135 1.11 -20.93 -4.66
N VAL A 136 0.30 -20.01 -5.21
CA VAL A 136 0.67 -19.21 -6.38
C VAL A 136 1.74 -18.18 -6.02
N LEU A 137 1.61 -17.50 -4.87
CA LEU A 137 2.64 -16.58 -4.36
C LEU A 137 3.99 -17.27 -4.18
N HIS A 138 4.01 -18.50 -3.66
CA HIS A 138 5.24 -19.30 -3.55
C HIS A 138 5.85 -19.63 -4.90
N ASN A 139 5.03 -20.01 -5.88
CA ASN A 139 5.54 -20.29 -7.22
C ASN A 139 6.13 -19.05 -7.89
N ILE A 140 5.47 -17.89 -7.77
CA ILE A 140 5.98 -16.62 -8.30
C ILE A 140 7.28 -16.23 -7.57
N ARG A 141 7.28 -16.29 -6.24
CA ARG A 141 8.47 -16.04 -5.40
C ARG A 141 9.66 -16.87 -5.90
N ASN A 142 9.48 -18.16 -6.18
CA ASN A 142 10.57 -19.02 -6.64
C ASN A 142 11.24 -18.55 -7.95
N ARG A 143 10.53 -17.76 -8.77
CA ARG A 143 11.07 -17.19 -10.02
C ARG A 143 11.74 -15.83 -9.83
N ILE A 144 11.27 -15.02 -8.88
CA ILE A 144 11.74 -13.64 -8.70
C ILE A 144 12.68 -13.45 -7.50
N GLN A 145 12.70 -14.38 -6.55
CA GLN A 145 13.59 -14.28 -5.39
C GLN A 145 15.06 -14.28 -5.83
N ASN A 146 15.89 -13.54 -5.09
CA ASN A 146 17.31 -13.32 -5.42
C ASN A 146 17.58 -12.64 -6.77
N GLN A 147 16.55 -12.13 -7.47
CA GLN A 147 16.73 -11.31 -8.67
C GLN A 147 16.75 -9.82 -8.28
N PRO A 148 17.70 -9.01 -8.78
CA PRO A 148 17.78 -7.60 -8.46
C PRO A 148 16.71 -6.79 -9.21
N MET A 149 15.82 -6.15 -8.45
CA MET A 149 14.75 -5.27 -8.96
C MET A 149 15.20 -3.80 -8.87
N LEU A 150 16.18 -3.42 -9.68
CA LEU A 150 16.92 -2.14 -9.55
C LEU A 150 16.08 -0.88 -9.82
N ALA A 151 15.01 -1.00 -10.61
CA ALA A 151 14.13 0.12 -10.92
C ALA A 151 12.85 0.16 -10.07
N LEU A 152 12.68 -0.76 -9.11
CA LEU A 152 11.40 -0.97 -8.44
C LEU A 152 11.16 0.09 -7.38
N GLU A 153 10.17 0.94 -7.63
CA GLU A 153 9.72 2.02 -6.74
C GLU A 153 8.57 1.55 -5.85
N HIS A 154 7.67 0.72 -6.39
CA HIS A 154 6.44 0.29 -5.71
C HIS A 154 6.30 -1.23 -5.71
N PHE A 155 6.12 -1.82 -4.54
CA PHE A 155 5.89 -3.25 -4.40
C PHE A 155 4.63 -3.53 -3.57
N GLU A 156 3.74 -4.35 -4.12
CA GLU A 156 2.50 -4.79 -3.47
C GLU A 156 2.39 -6.31 -3.54
N LEU A 157 2.13 -6.93 -2.38
CA LEU A 157 1.86 -8.35 -2.25
C LEU A 157 0.58 -8.55 -1.43
N VAL A 158 -0.41 -9.22 -2.02
CA VAL A 158 -1.71 -9.50 -1.40
C VAL A 158 -1.99 -11.00 -1.43
N GLN A 159 -2.12 -11.59 -0.24
CA GLN A 159 -2.59 -12.96 -0.08
C GLN A 159 -4.13 -12.98 -0.06
N SER A 160 -4.72 -13.44 -1.18
CA SER A 160 -6.18 -13.48 -1.36
C SER A 160 -6.90 -14.55 -0.54
N ASP A 161 -6.21 -15.63 -0.15
CA ASP A 161 -6.81 -16.71 0.64
C ASP A 161 -6.63 -16.54 2.16
N SER A 162 -7.45 -17.25 2.93
CA SER A 162 -7.40 -17.27 4.40
C SER A 162 -6.39 -18.23 5.00
N GLY A 163 -5.35 -18.60 4.24
CA GLY A 163 -4.25 -19.39 4.74
C GLY A 163 -3.42 -18.63 5.78
N ARG A 164 -2.46 -19.34 6.38
CA ARG A 164 -1.46 -18.73 7.26
C ARG A 164 -0.64 -17.72 6.48
N ILE A 165 -0.35 -16.58 7.10
CA ILE A 165 0.56 -15.54 6.57
C ILE A 165 1.86 -16.21 6.14
N GLN A 166 2.20 -16.08 4.87
CA GLN A 166 3.44 -16.59 4.32
C GLN A 166 4.53 -15.52 4.36
N HIS A 167 5.76 -15.99 4.50
CA HIS A 167 6.93 -15.16 4.43
C HIS A 167 7.63 -15.36 3.08
N LEU A 168 7.76 -14.28 2.32
CA LEU A 168 8.23 -14.30 0.93
C LEU A 168 9.58 -13.59 0.82
N GLY A 169 10.45 -14.05 -0.08
CA GLY A 169 11.78 -13.47 -0.30
C GLY A 169 12.92 -14.47 -0.09
N PRO A 170 14.18 -14.01 0.03
CA PRO A 170 14.56 -12.61 0.07
C PRO A 170 14.41 -11.91 -1.28
N PHE A 171 14.03 -10.63 -1.22
CA PHE A 171 13.97 -9.73 -2.38
C PHE A 171 15.13 -8.74 -2.35
N ILE A 172 15.63 -8.38 -3.53
CA ILE A 172 16.77 -7.45 -3.69
C ILE A 172 16.26 -6.20 -4.39
N PHE A 173 16.35 -5.06 -3.71
CA PHE A 173 15.93 -3.76 -4.20
C PHE A 173 17.12 -2.80 -4.28
N GLU A 174 16.96 -1.73 -5.05
CA GLU A 174 17.85 -0.57 -4.98
C GLU A 174 17.30 0.41 -3.92
N PRO A 175 17.94 0.57 -2.74
CA PRO A 175 17.40 1.40 -1.66
C PRO A 175 17.23 2.87 -2.07
N SER A 176 17.99 3.39 -3.03
CA SER A 176 17.78 4.76 -3.53
C SER A 176 16.53 4.92 -4.41
N VAL A 177 15.92 3.82 -4.86
CA VAL A 177 14.77 3.80 -5.76
C VAL A 177 13.51 3.27 -5.06
N PHE A 178 13.63 2.30 -4.16
CA PHE A 178 12.48 1.65 -3.53
C PHE A 178 11.74 2.55 -2.54
N ARG A 179 10.50 2.96 -2.85
CA ARG A 179 9.77 4.01 -2.12
C ARG A 179 8.53 3.55 -1.38
N SER A 180 7.81 2.56 -1.89
CA SER A 180 6.51 2.17 -1.37
C SER A 180 6.35 0.66 -1.26
N LEU A 181 5.85 0.20 -0.12
CA LEU A 181 5.56 -1.19 0.14
C LEU A 181 4.14 -1.36 0.71
N ARG A 182 3.36 -2.23 0.07
CA ARG A 182 2.05 -2.66 0.57
C ARG A 182 2.02 -4.17 0.75
N LEU A 183 1.71 -4.63 1.95
CA LEU A 183 1.57 -6.05 2.27
C LEU A 183 0.18 -6.29 2.84
N GLU A 184 -0.60 -7.16 2.20
CA GLU A 184 -1.89 -7.60 2.73
C GLU A 184 -1.86 -9.11 3.00
N ARG A 185 -2.07 -9.48 4.27
CA ARG A 185 -2.12 -10.86 4.74
C ARG A 185 -0.88 -11.67 4.41
N THR A 186 0.27 -11.02 4.29
CA THR A 186 1.54 -11.62 3.89
C THR A 186 2.71 -10.93 4.59
N MET A 187 3.92 -11.44 4.37
CA MET A 187 5.15 -10.90 4.93
C MET A 187 6.26 -11.05 3.89
N MET A 188 7.19 -10.10 3.85
CA MET A 188 8.37 -10.20 2.98
C MET A 188 9.68 -10.00 3.74
N TYR A 189 10.74 -10.60 3.21
CA TYR A 189 12.12 -10.36 3.59
C TYR A 189 12.86 -9.63 2.47
N ALA A 190 13.57 -8.57 2.82
CA ALA A 190 14.66 -8.08 2.00
C ALA A 190 15.89 -9.00 2.18
N ALA A 191 16.76 -9.06 1.16
CA ALA A 191 18.02 -9.80 1.25
C ALA A 191 18.97 -9.20 2.30
N ASP A 192 18.89 -7.88 2.48
CA ASP A 192 19.52 -7.16 3.56
C ASP A 192 18.60 -6.02 4.00
N ALA A 193 18.58 -5.72 5.29
CA ALA A 193 17.72 -4.70 5.87
C ALA A 193 18.05 -3.29 5.34
N SER A 194 19.32 -3.01 5.00
CA SER A 194 19.74 -1.73 4.39
C SER A 194 19.07 -1.43 3.04
N LEU A 195 18.54 -2.45 2.35
CA LEU A 195 17.78 -2.28 1.11
C LEU A 195 16.43 -1.57 1.33
N LEU A 196 16.01 -1.38 2.58
CA LEU A 196 14.80 -0.69 2.98
C LEU A 196 15.05 0.78 3.35
N ALA A 197 16.29 1.28 3.25
CA ALA A 197 16.67 2.61 3.71
C ALA A 197 15.92 3.76 3.03
N GLY A 198 15.56 3.62 1.75
CA GLY A 198 14.81 4.65 1.01
C GLY A 198 13.29 4.49 1.03
N LEU A 199 12.76 3.51 1.77
CA LEU A 199 11.33 3.24 1.88
C LEU A 199 10.64 4.41 2.61
N THR A 200 9.68 5.04 1.93
CA THR A 200 8.98 6.25 2.41
C THR A 200 7.54 5.96 2.82
N HIS A 201 6.94 4.92 2.25
CA HIS A 201 5.54 4.56 2.49
C HIS A 201 5.43 3.07 2.78
N ILE A 202 4.78 2.72 3.90
CA ILE A 202 4.49 1.35 4.28
C ILE A 202 3.01 1.23 4.62
N GLU A 203 2.36 0.24 4.03
CA GLU A 203 1.00 -0.17 4.36
C GLU A 203 0.97 -1.67 4.69
N LEU A 204 0.61 -2.00 5.92
CA LEU A 204 0.47 -3.37 6.40
C LEU A 204 -0.99 -3.63 6.76
N VAL A 205 -1.68 -4.44 5.95
CA VAL A 205 -3.08 -4.80 6.14
C VAL A 205 -3.20 -6.28 6.51
N GLN A 206 -3.67 -6.60 7.71
CA GLN A 206 -3.75 -7.96 8.25
C GLN A 206 -2.43 -8.74 8.12
N SER A 207 -1.30 -8.02 8.16
CA SER A 207 0.03 -8.53 7.88
C SER A 207 0.85 -8.66 9.17
N SER A 208 2.01 -9.31 9.07
CA SER A 208 2.91 -9.47 10.21
C SER A 208 3.66 -8.16 10.50
N LEU A 209 3.63 -7.68 11.74
CA LEU A 209 4.48 -6.56 12.17
C LEU A 209 5.96 -6.94 12.29
N ALA A 210 6.35 -8.21 12.07
CA ALA A 210 7.75 -8.61 12.06
C ALA A 210 8.56 -7.85 11.00
N MET A 211 7.92 -7.34 9.94
CA MET A 211 8.58 -6.48 8.95
C MET A 211 9.07 -5.16 9.56
N LEU A 212 8.44 -4.69 10.63
CA LEU A 212 8.80 -3.49 11.37
C LEU A 212 9.66 -3.78 12.61
N ASP A 213 10.15 -5.00 12.78
CA ASP A 213 11.06 -5.39 13.86
C ASP A 213 12.49 -5.57 13.31
N GLU A 214 13.40 -4.68 13.69
CA GLU A 214 14.80 -4.67 13.24
C GLU A 214 15.50 -6.00 13.54
N HIS A 215 15.10 -6.70 14.62
CA HIS A 215 15.66 -8.01 14.96
C HIS A 215 15.18 -9.14 14.05
N LYS A 216 14.04 -8.96 13.37
CA LYS A 216 13.46 -9.95 12.45
C LYS A 216 13.86 -9.71 11.00
N LEU A 217 14.49 -8.57 10.71
CA LEU A 217 15.07 -8.29 9.40
C LEU A 217 16.41 -9.00 9.23
N LEU A 218 16.59 -9.64 8.07
CA LEU A 218 17.84 -10.26 7.70
C LEU A 218 18.89 -9.16 7.46
N SER A 219 20.08 -9.32 8.03
CA SER A 219 21.24 -8.46 7.76
C SER A 219 22.45 -9.35 7.54
N LEU A 220 23.13 -9.18 6.41
CA LEU A 220 24.33 -9.93 6.05
C LEU A 220 25.57 -9.41 6.77
N GLU A 221 25.56 -8.13 7.17
CA GLU A 221 26.74 -7.45 7.71
C GLU A 221 26.92 -7.61 9.23
N TYR A 222 25.87 -7.99 9.98
CA TYR A 222 25.90 -7.95 11.44
C TYR A 222 25.53 -9.29 12.08
N PRO A 223 26.41 -9.89 12.91
CA PRO A 223 26.01 -11.00 13.78
C PRO A 223 24.91 -10.56 14.77
N THR A 224 24.08 -11.50 15.19
CA THR A 224 22.76 -11.35 15.82
C THR A 224 22.69 -10.65 17.19
N HIS A 225 23.78 -10.07 17.70
CA HIS A 225 23.89 -9.67 19.12
C HIS A 225 24.16 -8.19 19.40
N GLU A 226 24.42 -7.36 18.38
CA GLU A 226 24.63 -5.92 18.59
C GLU A 226 23.38 -5.09 18.26
N PRO A 227 23.12 -3.98 18.99
CA PRO A 227 22.04 -3.07 18.65
C PRO A 227 22.28 -2.45 17.28
N ARG A 228 21.34 -2.68 16.35
CA ARG A 228 21.44 -2.19 14.97
C ARG A 228 20.73 -0.83 14.83
N PRO A 229 21.24 0.07 13.97
CA PRO A 229 20.48 1.25 13.58
C PRO A 229 19.21 0.81 12.83
N PRO A 230 18.09 1.55 12.94
CA PRO A 230 16.87 1.22 12.21
C PRO A 230 17.09 1.26 10.69
N SER A 231 16.57 0.26 10.00
CA SER A 231 16.78 0.08 8.57
C SER A 231 15.93 0.99 7.67
N MET A 232 14.80 1.50 8.15
CA MET A 232 13.86 2.34 7.39
C MET A 232 13.99 3.82 7.78
N LEU A 233 15.11 4.42 7.39
CA LEU A 233 15.46 5.78 7.79
C LEU A 233 14.59 6.85 7.09
N ALA A 234 14.12 6.58 5.87
CA ALA A 234 13.34 7.54 5.07
C ALA A 234 11.81 7.44 5.27
N LEU A 235 11.32 6.66 6.23
CA LEU A 235 9.88 6.39 6.38
C LEU A 235 9.11 7.67 6.73
N GLN A 236 8.09 7.99 5.93
CA GLN A 236 7.24 9.18 6.07
C GLN A 236 5.79 8.83 6.37
N HIS A 237 5.29 7.73 5.79
CA HIS A 237 3.90 7.30 5.91
C HIS A 237 3.85 5.86 6.38
N LEU A 238 3.13 5.62 7.48
CA LEU A 238 2.93 4.30 8.07
C LEU A 238 1.45 4.02 8.28
N VAL A 239 0.95 2.97 7.64
CA VAL A 239 -0.43 2.48 7.80
C VAL A 239 -0.40 1.06 8.34
N LEU A 240 -1.01 0.86 9.51
CA LEU A 240 -1.18 -0.46 10.13
C LEU A 240 -2.67 -0.73 10.27
N ASP A 241 -3.20 -1.69 9.54
CA ASP A 241 -4.59 -2.12 9.61
C ASP A 241 -4.66 -3.60 9.98
N ALA A 242 -5.27 -3.95 11.12
CA ALA A 242 -5.43 -5.32 11.62
C ALA A 242 -4.14 -6.17 11.64
N SER A 243 -2.97 -5.52 11.67
CA SER A 243 -1.67 -6.15 11.62
C SER A 243 -1.19 -6.47 13.03
N ASN A 244 -0.83 -7.73 13.27
CA ASN A 244 -0.38 -8.19 14.58
C ASN A 244 1.11 -8.57 14.52
N PRO A 245 1.88 -8.28 15.59
CA PRO A 245 3.20 -8.89 15.74
C PRO A 245 3.04 -10.42 15.73
N VAL A 246 3.72 -11.10 14.82
CA VAL A 246 3.76 -12.57 14.83
C VAL A 246 4.64 -12.99 16.00
N HIS A 247 4.02 -13.74 16.91
CA HIS A 247 4.58 -14.18 18.18
C HIS A 247 5.46 -15.43 17.99
N GLU A 248 6.50 -15.33 17.16
CA GLU A 248 7.57 -16.34 17.17
C GLU A 248 8.55 -15.97 18.28
N SER A 249 8.51 -16.79 19.33
CA SER A 249 9.11 -16.62 20.65
C SER A 249 10.64 -16.68 20.65
N ASP A 250 11.30 -15.85 19.86
CA ASP A 250 12.76 -15.74 19.88
C ASP A 250 13.27 -15.05 21.15
N GLY A 251 12.37 -14.62 22.04
CA GLY A 251 12.66 -14.02 23.34
C GLY A 251 13.25 -12.61 23.29
N LEU A 252 13.55 -12.09 22.10
CA LEU A 252 14.01 -10.72 21.92
C LEU A 252 12.84 -9.74 22.00
N PRO A 253 13.01 -8.62 22.72
CA PRO A 253 11.99 -7.60 22.75
C PRO A 253 11.90 -6.90 21.39
N TYR A 254 10.67 -6.59 20.97
CA TYR A 254 10.40 -5.90 19.72
C TYR A 254 11.23 -4.61 19.58
N SER A 255 11.92 -4.42 18.45
CA SER A 255 12.70 -3.21 18.16
C SER A 255 12.25 -2.58 16.85
N PRO A 256 11.61 -1.39 16.85
CA PRO A 256 11.15 -0.76 15.62
C PRO A 256 12.26 -0.59 14.57
N ALA A 257 12.02 -1.08 13.36
CA ALA A 257 12.94 -0.98 12.21
C ALA A 257 12.93 0.39 11.53
N PHE A 258 12.25 1.38 12.11
CA PHE A 258 12.14 2.74 11.60
C PHE A 258 12.46 3.77 12.68
N THR A 259 12.85 4.97 12.26
CA THR A 259 12.99 6.13 13.16
C THR A 259 11.77 7.02 13.07
N SER A 260 11.53 7.80 14.12
CA SER A 260 10.42 8.77 14.15
C SER A 260 10.73 10.06 13.40
N ASN A 261 11.99 10.31 13.05
CA ASN A 261 12.46 11.62 12.58
C ASN A 261 11.77 12.13 11.31
N ASN A 262 11.38 11.23 10.40
CA ASN A 262 10.81 11.59 9.10
C ASN A 262 9.30 11.31 8.97
N LEU A 263 8.69 10.70 9.99
CA LEU A 263 7.27 10.33 9.93
C LEU A 263 6.39 11.58 9.92
N ALA A 264 5.61 11.71 8.85
CA ALA A 264 4.65 12.79 8.62
C ALA A 264 3.21 12.32 8.82
N SER A 265 2.91 11.04 8.59
CA SER A 265 1.56 10.49 8.71
C SER A 265 1.58 9.08 9.30
N VAL A 266 0.69 8.83 10.25
CA VAL A 266 0.46 7.49 10.82
C VAL A 266 -1.02 7.16 10.83
N SER A 267 -1.36 5.92 10.48
CA SER A 267 -2.72 5.38 10.58
C SER A 267 -2.69 4.04 11.29
N PHE A 268 -3.52 3.90 12.31
CA PHE A 268 -3.70 2.69 13.09
C PHE A 268 -5.17 2.27 13.01
N ALA A 269 -5.44 1.12 12.42
CA ALA A 269 -6.77 0.59 12.22
C ALA A 269 -6.90 -0.86 12.73
N HIS A 270 -8.02 -1.21 13.35
CA HIS A 270 -8.37 -2.60 13.72
C HIS A 270 -7.29 -3.37 14.52
N LEU A 271 -6.44 -2.68 15.28
CA LEU A 271 -5.36 -3.31 16.03
C LEU A 271 -5.88 -3.97 17.31
N ALA A 272 -5.39 -5.18 17.61
CA ALA A 272 -5.73 -5.94 18.81
C ALA A 272 -4.48 -6.35 19.58
N ALA A 273 -4.61 -6.45 20.91
CA ALA A 273 -3.51 -6.86 21.78
C ALA A 273 -3.96 -8.00 22.72
N PRO A 274 -4.12 -9.23 22.22
CA PRO A 274 -4.63 -10.35 23.00
C PRO A 274 -3.64 -10.91 24.04
N SER A 275 -2.35 -10.51 23.99
CA SER A 275 -1.34 -10.92 24.96
C SER A 275 -0.50 -9.72 25.44
N MET A 276 0.16 -9.88 26.59
CA MET A 276 1.04 -8.85 27.15
C MET A 276 2.25 -8.56 26.26
N ASP A 277 2.78 -9.57 25.55
CA ASP A 277 3.91 -9.37 24.63
C ASP A 277 3.50 -8.51 23.44
N LEU A 278 2.29 -8.71 22.90
CA LEU A 278 1.74 -7.87 21.83
C LEU A 278 1.43 -6.46 22.33
N VAL A 279 0.96 -6.32 23.57
CA VAL A 279 0.82 -5.01 24.23
C VAL A 279 2.16 -4.28 24.27
N GLN A 280 3.24 -4.95 24.66
CA GLN A 280 4.58 -4.34 24.72
C GLN A 280 5.10 -3.97 23.33
N ALA A 281 4.93 -4.86 22.34
CA ALA A 281 5.34 -4.58 20.96
C ALA A 281 4.59 -3.37 20.39
N LEU A 282 3.25 -3.35 20.51
CA LEU A 282 2.44 -2.22 20.07
C LEU A 282 2.79 -0.94 20.82
N SER A 283 3.05 -0.99 22.13
CA SER A 283 3.48 0.19 22.89
C SER A 283 4.76 0.79 22.34
N ARG A 284 5.72 -0.04 21.87
CA ARG A 284 6.95 0.44 21.23
C ARG A 284 6.69 1.01 19.85
N VAL A 285 5.84 0.35 19.05
CA VAL A 285 5.42 0.88 17.74
C VAL A 285 4.75 2.24 17.89
N TYR A 286 3.76 2.36 18.79
CA TYR A 286 3.08 3.62 19.07
C TYR A 286 4.04 4.68 19.59
N GLY A 287 4.89 4.33 20.57
CA GLY A 287 5.87 5.26 21.13
C GLY A 287 6.82 5.81 20.07
N THR A 288 7.36 4.95 19.20
CA THR A 288 8.24 5.39 18.11
C THR A 288 7.48 6.18 17.05
N ALA A 289 6.33 5.69 16.58
CA ALA A 289 5.60 6.34 15.50
C ALA A 289 5.01 7.71 15.91
N LEU A 290 4.46 7.82 17.12
CA LEU A 290 3.81 9.04 17.60
C LEU A 290 4.79 10.06 18.19
N SER A 291 6.02 9.67 18.52
CA SER A 291 7.07 10.63 18.97
C SER A 291 7.72 11.39 17.82
N ALA A 292 7.22 11.23 16.59
CA ALA A 292 7.73 11.88 15.40
C ALA A 292 7.57 13.41 15.47
N PRO A 293 8.67 14.20 15.39
CA PRO A 293 8.61 15.65 15.56
C PRO A 293 7.90 16.36 14.41
N HIS A 294 7.79 15.71 13.24
CA HIS A 294 7.17 16.26 12.02
C HIS A 294 5.81 15.65 11.70
N LEU A 295 5.18 14.98 12.67
CA LEU A 295 3.91 14.32 12.47
C LEU A 295 2.79 15.33 12.23
N ARG A 296 2.14 15.22 11.07
CA ARG A 296 1.07 16.11 10.59
C ARG A 296 -0.31 15.45 10.53
N CYS A 297 -0.36 14.13 10.36
CA CYS A 297 -1.61 13.38 10.31
C CYS A 297 -1.55 12.15 11.21
N VAL A 298 -2.58 11.98 12.03
CA VAL A 298 -2.81 10.78 12.86
C VAL A 298 -4.23 10.32 12.60
N SER A 299 -4.37 9.05 12.19
CA SER A 299 -5.66 8.39 12.03
C SER A 299 -5.74 7.18 12.95
N ILE A 300 -6.79 7.09 13.75
CA ILE A 300 -7.04 6.01 14.71
C ILE A 300 -8.44 5.47 14.46
N ALA A 301 -8.53 4.24 13.97
CA ALA A 301 -9.78 3.63 13.55
C ALA A 301 -10.01 2.26 14.20
N ASP A 302 -11.20 2.03 14.77
CA ASP A 302 -11.70 0.70 15.13
C ASP A 302 -10.73 -0.10 16.06
N ILE A 303 -9.99 0.59 16.93
CA ILE A 303 -9.10 -0.01 17.93
C ILE A 303 -9.86 -0.17 19.25
N ALA A 304 -9.79 -1.35 19.87
CA ALA A 304 -10.53 -1.65 21.09
C ALA A 304 -9.67 -2.29 22.20
N GLY A 305 -10.22 -2.33 23.41
CA GLY A 305 -9.66 -3.04 24.57
C GLY A 305 -8.27 -2.55 24.96
N HIS A 306 -7.37 -3.50 25.27
CA HIS A 306 -6.02 -3.20 25.74
C HIS A 306 -5.18 -2.42 24.71
N ALA A 307 -5.38 -2.64 23.41
CA ALA A 307 -4.66 -1.92 22.37
C ALA A 307 -4.97 -0.41 22.42
N LEU A 308 -6.25 -0.05 22.56
CA LEU A 308 -6.69 1.35 22.68
C LEU A 308 -6.18 1.97 23.99
N VAL A 309 -6.31 1.27 25.12
CA VAL A 309 -5.82 1.78 26.42
C VAL A 309 -4.34 2.12 26.37
N MET A 310 -3.53 1.26 25.73
CA MET A 310 -2.10 1.46 25.58
C MET A 310 -1.77 2.61 24.63
N LEU A 311 -2.47 2.70 23.49
CA LEU A 311 -2.33 3.82 22.57
C LEU A 311 -2.60 5.15 23.28
N LEU A 312 -3.72 5.24 24.02
CA LEU A 312 -4.09 6.44 24.78
C LEU A 312 -3.08 6.73 25.89
N SER A 313 -2.50 5.71 26.53
CA SER A 313 -1.42 5.89 27.51
C SER A 313 -0.18 6.54 26.89
N VAL A 314 0.22 6.11 25.69
CA VAL A 314 1.32 6.72 24.93
C VAL A 314 0.96 8.15 24.52
N VAL A 315 -0.25 8.39 24.00
CA VAL A 315 -0.68 9.73 23.60
C VAL A 315 -0.62 10.72 24.77
N ARG A 316 -1.02 10.31 25.99
CA ARG A 316 -0.98 11.17 27.19
C ARG A 316 0.42 11.67 27.57
N SER A 317 1.48 10.97 27.19
CA SER A 317 2.87 11.34 27.51
C SER A 317 3.55 12.15 26.41
N LEU A 318 2.85 12.39 25.29
CA LEU A 318 3.38 13.07 24.11
C LEU A 318 2.73 14.44 23.91
N ALA A 319 3.36 15.24 23.05
CA ALA A 319 2.82 16.51 22.59
C ALA A 319 2.97 16.58 21.06
N PHE A 320 1.92 17.05 20.39
CA PHE A 320 1.84 17.06 18.93
C PHE A 320 1.75 18.49 18.40
N PRO A 321 2.85 19.28 18.42
CA PRO A 321 2.81 20.70 18.07
C PRO A 321 2.56 20.98 16.59
N LEU A 322 2.85 20.02 15.70
CA LEU A 322 2.71 20.18 14.25
C LEU A 322 1.60 19.31 13.64
N LEU A 323 0.78 18.65 14.47
CA LEU A 323 -0.26 17.74 14.00
C LEU A 323 -1.43 18.54 13.42
N ASP A 324 -1.49 18.66 12.10
CA ASP A 324 -2.52 19.42 11.40
C ASP A 324 -3.90 18.70 11.43
N ARG A 325 -3.91 17.37 11.29
CA ARG A 325 -5.12 16.55 11.14
C ARG A 325 -5.16 15.37 12.12
N LEU A 326 -6.27 15.24 12.83
CA LEU A 326 -6.57 14.10 13.71
C LEU A 326 -7.87 13.43 13.26
N GLU A 327 -7.80 12.14 12.95
CA GLU A 327 -8.97 11.34 12.61
C GLU A 327 -9.20 10.27 13.67
N LEU A 328 -10.42 10.20 14.17
CA LEU A 328 -10.88 9.20 15.14
C LEU A 328 -12.10 8.51 14.56
N ALA A 329 -12.04 7.20 14.37
CA ALA A 329 -13.14 6.42 13.83
C ALA A 329 -13.43 5.18 14.68
N GLY A 330 -14.70 4.90 15.01
CA GLY A 330 -15.10 3.62 15.60
C GLY A 330 -14.41 3.24 16.92
N ILE A 331 -13.90 4.22 17.69
CA ILE A 331 -13.23 3.98 18.98
C ILE A 331 -14.14 4.31 20.16
N ASP A 332 -13.90 3.64 21.29
CA ASP A 332 -14.56 3.97 22.56
C ASP A 332 -14.02 5.30 23.12
N THR A 333 -14.89 6.29 23.19
CA THR A 333 -14.55 7.65 23.65
C THR A 333 -14.46 7.77 25.18
N ALA A 334 -14.86 6.75 25.95
CA ALA A 334 -14.77 6.79 27.42
C ALA A 334 -13.32 6.95 27.91
N GLY A 335 -12.34 6.46 27.13
CA GLY A 335 -10.92 6.58 27.44
C GLY A 335 -10.29 7.93 27.04
N ILE A 336 -10.98 8.75 26.26
CA ILE A 336 -10.50 10.05 25.77
C ILE A 336 -10.80 11.10 26.84
N ASP A 337 -9.84 11.27 27.74
CA ASP A 337 -9.88 12.26 28.82
C ASP A 337 -9.20 13.58 28.41
N ASP A 338 -9.22 14.56 29.32
CA ASP A 338 -8.64 15.88 29.07
C ASP A 338 -7.13 15.80 28.85
N ARG A 339 -6.44 14.79 29.39
CA ARG A 339 -4.99 14.61 29.17
C ARG A 339 -4.70 14.16 27.75
N VAL A 340 -5.52 13.25 27.21
CA VAL A 340 -5.45 12.84 25.80
C VAL A 340 -5.70 14.06 24.90
N MET A 341 -6.75 14.83 25.17
CA MET A 341 -7.04 16.04 24.39
C MET A 341 -5.94 17.10 24.53
N CYS A 342 -5.35 17.25 25.72
CA CYS A 342 -4.22 18.15 25.96
C CYS A 342 -3.00 17.85 25.07
N ALA A 343 -2.73 16.58 24.76
CA ALA A 343 -1.62 16.19 23.91
C ALA A 343 -1.68 16.84 22.51
N PHE A 344 -2.89 17.11 22.03
CA PHE A 344 -3.19 17.61 20.69
C PHE A 344 -3.42 19.14 20.62
N THR A 345 -3.46 19.82 21.77
CA THR A 345 -3.86 21.24 21.90
C THR A 345 -3.11 22.23 20.99
N LYS A 346 -1.85 21.95 20.65
CA LYS A 346 -1.01 22.92 19.93
C LYS A 346 -1.12 22.85 18.42
N GLY A 347 -1.54 21.72 17.86
CA GLY A 347 -1.42 21.45 16.42
C GLY A 347 -2.73 21.33 15.66
N VAL A 348 -3.75 20.66 16.24
CA VAL A 348 -4.87 20.10 15.45
C VAL A 348 -5.78 21.18 14.89
N ARG A 349 -5.77 21.32 13.57
CA ARG A 349 -6.64 22.22 12.78
C ARG A 349 -7.87 21.52 12.24
N GLU A 350 -7.74 20.25 11.87
CA GLU A 350 -8.82 19.43 11.34
C GLU A 350 -9.06 18.22 12.24
N LEU A 351 -10.29 18.10 12.77
CA LEU A 351 -10.74 16.94 13.55
C LEU A 351 -11.80 16.18 12.77
N VAL A 352 -11.52 14.93 12.41
CA VAL A 352 -12.47 14.04 11.74
C VAL A 352 -12.95 12.99 12.74
N LEU A 353 -14.26 12.91 12.95
CA LEU A 353 -14.93 11.96 13.81
C LEU A 353 -15.86 11.10 12.95
N ALA A 354 -15.70 9.79 12.99
CA ALA A 354 -16.54 8.88 12.22
C ALA A 354 -16.97 7.65 13.04
N ARG A 355 -18.20 7.17 12.86
CA ARG A 355 -18.67 5.90 13.45
C ARG A 355 -18.46 5.78 14.98
N LEU A 356 -18.50 6.88 15.73
CA LEU A 356 -18.30 6.89 17.19
C LEU A 356 -19.28 7.82 17.89
N ASP A 357 -19.45 7.67 19.20
CA ASP A 357 -20.19 8.64 20.00
C ASP A 357 -19.35 9.91 20.18
N ALA A 358 -19.60 10.92 19.35
CA ALA A 358 -18.86 12.17 19.38
C ALA A 358 -19.19 13.05 20.61
N GLY A 359 -20.28 12.76 21.34
CA GLY A 359 -20.79 13.59 22.43
C GLY A 359 -19.74 13.96 23.49
N PRO A 360 -18.99 12.99 24.05
CA PRO A 360 -17.93 13.27 25.03
C PRO A 360 -16.78 14.14 24.49
N ILE A 361 -16.43 14.01 23.21
CA ILE A 361 -15.37 14.82 22.59
C ILE A 361 -15.89 16.23 22.34
N LEU A 362 -17.05 16.36 21.69
CA LEU A 362 -17.69 17.64 21.37
C LEU A 362 -18.00 18.45 22.64
N GLY A 363 -18.44 17.78 23.72
CA GLY A 363 -18.68 18.43 25.01
C GLY A 363 -17.44 19.08 25.63
N ARG A 364 -16.25 18.54 25.35
CA ARG A 364 -14.96 19.13 25.79
C ARG A 364 -14.51 20.28 24.90
N LEU A 365 -14.87 20.27 23.62
CA LEU A 365 -14.54 21.36 22.68
C LEU A 365 -15.28 22.68 22.96
N VAL A 366 -16.27 22.66 23.87
CA VAL A 366 -16.90 23.85 24.44
C VAL A 366 -15.88 24.72 25.17
N ASP A 367 -14.85 24.12 25.79
CA ASP A 367 -13.74 24.85 26.37
C ASP A 367 -12.79 25.32 25.23
N PRO A 368 -12.60 26.64 25.03
CA PRO A 368 -11.73 27.17 23.97
C PRO A 368 -10.24 26.81 24.19
N THR A 369 -9.86 26.39 25.40
CA THR A 369 -8.49 25.93 25.69
C THR A 369 -8.22 24.52 25.16
N VAL A 370 -9.28 23.75 24.85
CA VAL A 370 -9.18 22.44 24.21
C VAL A 370 -9.15 22.63 22.70
N LEU A 371 -8.04 22.24 22.08
CA LEU A 371 -7.75 22.44 20.65
C LEU A 371 -8.00 23.90 20.20
N PRO A 372 -7.28 24.89 20.74
CA PRO A 372 -7.48 26.31 20.43
C PRO A 372 -7.29 26.67 18.94
N VAL A 373 -6.53 25.88 18.20
CA VAL A 373 -6.25 26.11 16.76
C VAL A 373 -7.18 25.31 15.83
N LEU A 374 -8.23 24.68 16.36
CA LEU A 374 -9.17 23.88 15.59
C LEU A 374 -10.02 24.76 14.67
N GLU A 375 -9.90 24.51 13.36
CA GLU A 375 -10.57 25.28 12.29
C GLU A 375 -11.75 24.50 11.72
N ARG A 376 -11.60 23.19 11.52
CA ARG A 376 -12.59 22.32 10.88
C ARG A 376 -12.89 21.11 11.73
N ILE A 377 -14.17 20.77 11.84
CA ILE A 377 -14.63 19.51 12.42
C ILE A 377 -15.51 18.82 11.39
N GLU A 378 -15.23 17.55 11.12
CA GLU A 378 -16.04 16.69 10.26
C GLU A 378 -16.62 15.56 11.10
N LEU A 379 -17.94 15.39 11.06
CA LEU A 379 -18.66 14.32 11.75
C LEU A 379 -19.40 13.47 10.73
N ASP A 380 -18.97 12.22 10.56
CA ASP A 380 -19.56 11.26 9.61
C ASP A 380 -19.71 11.84 8.18
N GLY A 381 -18.68 12.56 7.72
CA GLY A 381 -18.66 13.21 6.40
C GLY A 381 -19.41 14.54 6.31
N VAL A 382 -19.98 15.02 7.42
CA VAL A 382 -20.66 16.33 7.49
C VAL A 382 -19.78 17.32 8.24
N GLU A 383 -19.45 18.44 7.59
CA GLU A 383 -18.72 19.52 8.23
C GLU A 383 -19.61 20.23 9.27
N ILE A 384 -19.10 20.36 10.50
CA ILE A 384 -19.76 21.07 11.59
C ILE A 384 -18.91 22.26 12.00
N PHE A 385 -19.57 23.41 12.16
CA PHE A 385 -18.91 24.61 12.64
C PHE A 385 -18.68 24.50 14.14
N ARG A 386 -17.47 24.86 14.59
CA ARG A 386 -17.24 25.10 16.02
C ARG A 386 -18.20 26.23 16.44
N PRO A 387 -19.03 26.03 17.48
CA PRO A 387 -19.88 27.10 17.99
C PRO A 387 -19.01 28.33 18.27
N SER A 388 -19.34 29.46 17.66
CA SER A 388 -18.64 30.72 17.92
C SER A 388 -18.76 31.00 19.42
N THR A 389 -17.63 31.24 20.08
CA THR A 389 -17.60 31.64 21.49
C THR A 389 -18.17 33.04 21.69
#